data_AF-A0A520HI15-F1
#
_entry.id   AF-A0A520HI15-F1
#
_cell.length_a   1.000
_cell.length_b   1.000
_cell.length_c   1.000
_cell.angle_alpha   90.00
_cell.angle_beta   90.00
_cell.angle_gamma   90.00
#
_symmetry.space_group_name_H-M   'P 1'
#
loop_
_entity.id
_entity.type
_entity.pdbx_description
1 polymer ?
#
loop_
_entity_poly.entity_id
_entity_poly.type
_entity_poly.pdbx_seq_one_letter_code
_entity_poly.pdbx_strand_id
1 'polypeptide(L)'
;KTGTAQVADENKGYRAKKQYQSSMCGYFPADNPKYALIVVINDPKGAYYAAAVAGPPFREIADRIYASDTQMYNKVSTHLVGNTVNPEAKAGPSKPIKKVYGALGIKALYASKVAKLDTNNGVAYEEFNTVKGIMPDIKGMGLKDALFLAGNAGLKTKVKGSGKVVAQSIVPGAKIGKGLALILELQ
;
A
#
# COMPACT_ATOMS: atom_id res chain seq x y z
N LYS A 1 13.58 30.99 20.39
CA LYS A 1 14.26 32.20 20.95
C LYS A 1 15.20 32.77 19.90
N THR A 2 15.19 34.09 19.72
CA THR A 2 16.07 34.81 18.76
C THR A 2 17.16 35.60 19.50
N GLY A 3 18.31 35.78 18.87
CA GLY A 3 19.45 36.53 19.39
C GLY A 3 20.20 37.26 18.28
N THR A 4 20.47 38.55 18.48
CA THR A 4 21.29 39.35 17.57
C THR A 4 22.42 39.95 18.38
N ALA A 5 23.66 39.51 18.13
CA ALA A 5 24.84 39.95 18.84
C ALA A 5 25.71 40.82 17.93
N GLN A 6 26.35 41.85 18.50
CA GLN A 6 27.45 42.54 17.82
C GLN A 6 28.73 41.74 17.98
N VAL A 7 29.54 41.66 16.92
CA VAL A 7 30.83 40.99 16.92
C VAL A 7 31.91 42.03 17.15
N ALA A 8 32.86 41.74 18.05
CA ALA A 8 33.96 42.65 18.36
C ALA A 8 34.99 42.67 17.22
N ASP A 9 35.50 43.85 16.91
CA ASP A 9 36.58 44.08 15.95
C ASP A 9 37.93 44.13 16.68
N GLU A 10 38.44 42.95 17.02
CA GLU A 10 39.73 42.76 17.70
C GLU A 10 39.91 43.72 18.91
N ASN A 11 41.00 44.47 18.94
CA ASN A 11 41.33 45.44 19.99
C ASN A 11 40.54 46.76 19.88
N LYS A 12 39.72 46.93 18.84
CA LYS A 12 38.92 48.15 18.59
C LYS A 12 37.49 48.04 19.14
N GLY A 13 37.16 46.91 19.77
CA GLY A 13 35.84 46.66 20.33
C GLY A 13 34.74 46.70 19.26
N TYR A 14 33.54 47.18 19.59
CA TYR A 14 32.40 47.18 18.66
C TYR A 14 32.31 48.41 17.75
N ARG A 15 33.33 49.28 17.75
CA ARG A 15 33.25 50.63 17.17
C ARG A 15 33.72 50.71 15.73
N ALA A 16 34.67 49.87 15.33
CA ALA A 16 35.37 50.00 14.05
C ALA A 16 34.62 49.35 12.89
N LYS A 17 34.15 48.10 13.05
CA LYS A 17 33.34 47.41 12.04
C LYS A 17 32.03 46.90 12.65
N LYS A 18 30.90 47.36 12.13
CA LYS A 18 29.57 46.88 12.54
C LYS A 18 29.30 45.50 11.94
N GLN A 19 29.80 44.47 12.58
CA GLN A 19 29.48 43.08 12.26
C GLN A 19 28.46 42.54 13.27
N TYR A 20 27.51 41.77 12.76
CA TYR A 20 26.46 41.16 13.57
C TYR A 20 26.46 39.65 13.40
N GLN A 21 26.12 38.95 14.47
CA GLN A 21 25.78 37.53 14.45
C GLN A 21 24.29 37.42 14.75
N SER A 22 23.56 36.76 13.86
CA SER A 22 22.14 36.50 13.99
C SER A 22 21.94 35.02 14.32
N SER A 23 21.25 34.72 15.41
CA SER A 23 20.95 33.34 15.82
C SER A 23 19.50 33.12 16.22
N MET A 24 19.02 31.90 15.97
CA MET A 24 17.73 31.43 16.45
C MET A 24 17.90 30.01 16.98
N CYS A 25 17.45 29.77 18.20
CA CYS A 25 17.39 28.44 18.80
C CYS A 25 15.96 28.08 19.18
N GLY A 26 15.64 26.80 19.15
CA GLY A 26 14.33 26.30 19.51
C GLY A 26 14.30 24.78 19.52
N TYR A 27 13.17 24.24 19.94
CA TYR A 27 12.91 22.81 19.98
C TYR A 27 11.54 22.53 19.37
N PHE A 28 11.35 21.32 18.84
CA PHE A 28 10.09 20.89 18.25
C PHE A 28 9.90 19.36 18.36
N PRO A 29 8.65 18.86 18.38
CA PRO A 29 7.39 19.59 18.55
C PRO A 29 7.30 20.32 19.90
N ALA A 30 6.43 21.33 20.05
CA ALA A 30 6.39 22.17 21.24
C ALA A 30 5.96 21.41 22.51
N ASP A 31 4.98 20.50 22.39
CA ASP A 31 4.39 19.80 23.53
C ASP A 31 5.23 18.60 23.99
N ASN A 32 5.89 17.91 23.05
CA ASN A 32 6.78 16.78 23.33
C ASN A 32 8.07 16.90 22.49
N PRO A 33 9.02 17.75 22.93
CA PRO A 33 10.21 18.05 22.15
C PRO A 33 11.08 16.81 21.90
N LYS A 34 11.43 16.57 20.64
CA LYS A 34 12.31 15.46 20.23
C LYS A 34 13.55 15.96 19.50
N TYR A 35 13.49 17.15 18.90
CA TYR A 35 14.63 17.83 18.30
C TYR A 35 14.87 19.20 18.93
N ALA A 36 16.14 19.56 19.05
CA ALA A 36 16.60 20.92 19.30
C ALA A 36 17.42 21.40 18.09
N LEU A 37 17.20 22.64 17.69
CA LEU A 37 17.85 23.26 16.54
C LEU A 37 18.39 24.63 16.93
N ILE A 38 19.60 24.94 16.46
CA ILE A 38 20.15 26.27 16.48
C ILE A 38 20.65 26.62 15.08
N VAL A 39 20.31 27.82 14.63
CA VAL A 39 20.83 28.41 13.39
C VAL A 39 21.61 29.65 13.77
N VAL A 40 22.85 29.76 13.28
CA VAL A 40 23.73 30.91 13.51
C VAL A 40 24.25 31.39 12.15
N ILE A 41 24.05 32.68 11.87
CA ILE A 41 24.47 33.34 10.64
C ILE A 41 25.38 34.51 11.01
N ASN A 42 26.63 34.46 10.53
CA ASN A 42 27.65 35.45 10.79
C ASN A 42 27.68 36.51 9.68
N ASP A 43 27.78 37.78 10.07
CA ASP A 43 27.90 38.95 9.17
C ASP A 43 26.89 38.94 8.00
N PRO A 44 25.57 38.77 8.27
CA PRO A 44 24.56 38.77 7.21
C PRO A 44 24.54 40.12 6.48
N LYS A 45 24.38 40.08 5.16
CA LYS A 45 24.30 41.29 4.32
C LYS A 45 22.85 41.71 4.16
N GLY A 46 22.56 43.00 4.37
CA GLY A 46 21.20 43.54 4.38
C GLY A 46 20.57 43.48 5.77
N ALA A 47 19.54 42.65 5.95
CA ALA A 47 18.90 42.46 7.26
C ALA A 47 19.84 41.73 8.24
N TYR A 48 19.79 42.10 9.52
CA TYR A 48 20.64 41.50 10.57
C TYR A 48 19.86 41.05 11.82
N TYR A 49 18.57 41.38 11.91
CA TYR A 49 17.72 40.90 13.00
C TYR A 49 17.46 39.41 12.87
N ALA A 50 17.60 38.70 13.98
CA ALA A 50 17.55 37.24 13.97
C ALA A 50 16.24 36.63 13.50
N ALA A 51 15.11 37.29 13.75
CA ALA A 51 13.81 36.85 13.25
C ALA A 51 13.76 36.86 11.70
N ALA A 52 14.40 37.84 11.05
CA ALA A 52 14.42 37.96 9.60
C ALA A 52 15.48 37.08 8.93
N VAL A 53 16.62 36.88 9.61
CA VAL A 53 17.79 36.21 9.02
C VAL A 53 17.84 34.73 9.39
N ALA A 54 17.81 34.39 10.69
CA ALA A 54 17.88 33.01 11.17
C ALA A 54 16.51 32.31 11.22
N GLY A 55 15.41 33.08 11.20
CA GLY A 55 14.04 32.56 11.23
C GLY A 55 13.67 31.68 10.02
N PRO A 56 13.79 32.16 8.78
CA PRO A 56 13.45 31.38 7.59
C PRO A 56 14.18 30.03 7.48
N PRO A 57 15.53 29.95 7.62
CA PRO A 57 16.22 28.66 7.57
C PRO A 57 15.87 27.75 8.76
N PHE A 58 15.63 28.30 9.95
CA PHE A 58 15.16 27.51 11.09
C PHE A 58 13.83 26.81 10.75
N ARG A 59 12.87 27.55 10.18
CA ARG A 59 11.57 27.01 9.78
C ARG A 59 11.72 25.93 8.70
N GLU A 60 12.48 26.20 7.65
CA GLU A 60 12.63 25.26 6.52
C GLU A 60 13.24 23.92 6.97
N ILE A 61 14.26 23.96 7.84
CA ILE A 61 14.88 22.77 8.40
C ILE A 61 13.91 22.03 9.32
N ALA A 62 13.22 22.75 10.21
CA ALA A 62 12.27 22.15 11.13
C ALA A 62 11.10 21.49 10.39
N ASP A 63 10.51 22.17 9.40
CA ASP A 63 9.40 21.65 8.58
C ASP A 63 9.83 20.38 7.83
N ARG A 64 11.05 20.36 7.27
CA ARG A 64 11.58 19.19 6.56
C ARG A 64 11.81 18.00 7.49
N ILE A 65 12.39 18.21 8.67
CA ILE A 65 12.60 17.15 9.66
C ILE A 65 11.25 16.63 10.16
N TYR A 66 10.31 17.53 10.49
CA TYR A 66 8.98 17.19 10.96
C TYR A 66 8.18 16.38 9.93
N ALA A 67 8.25 16.76 8.64
CA ALA A 67 7.58 16.03 7.56
C ALA A 67 8.22 14.66 7.26
N SER A 68 9.52 14.49 7.56
CA SER A 68 10.24 13.24 7.32
C SER A 68 10.06 12.22 8.46
N ASP A 69 9.75 12.68 9.67
CA ASP A 69 9.51 11.81 10.82
C ASP A 69 8.04 11.40 10.89
N THR A 70 7.75 10.17 10.46
CA THR A 70 6.40 9.59 10.48
C THR A 70 5.80 9.46 11.87
N GLN A 71 6.63 9.50 12.93
CA GLN A 71 6.16 9.46 14.32
C GLN A 71 5.79 10.85 14.87
N MET A 72 6.30 11.92 14.25
CA MET A 72 5.96 13.31 14.62
C MET A 72 4.65 13.77 14.01
N TYR A 73 4.28 13.21 12.86
CA TYR A 73 2.96 13.43 12.30
C TYR A 73 1.92 12.85 13.26
N ASN A 74 1.17 13.72 13.94
CA ASN A 74 0.04 13.34 14.79
C ASN A 74 -0.80 12.29 14.08
N LYS A 75 -1.23 11.26 14.83
CA LYS A 75 -2.12 10.18 14.38
C LYS A 75 -3.21 10.75 13.46
N VAL A 76 -2.97 10.73 12.16
CA VAL A 76 -4.05 10.86 11.19
C VAL A 76 -4.97 9.72 11.59
N SER A 77 -6.20 10.06 11.98
CA SER A 77 -7.20 9.05 12.24
C SER A 77 -7.34 8.31 10.93
N THR A 78 -6.65 7.19 10.81
CA THR A 78 -6.82 6.29 9.69
C THR A 78 -8.23 5.79 9.88
N HIS A 79 -9.17 6.47 9.22
CA HIS A 79 -10.42 5.85 8.86
C HIS A 79 -10.00 4.75 7.90
N LEU A 80 -9.64 3.60 8.46
CA LEU A 80 -9.73 2.34 7.79
C LEU A 80 -11.21 2.28 7.42
N VAL A 81 -11.53 2.73 6.20
CA VAL A 81 -12.75 2.32 5.54
C VAL A 81 -12.57 0.82 5.42
N GLY A 82 -13.06 0.12 6.44
CA GLY A 82 -13.18 -1.31 6.44
C GLY A 82 -14.04 -1.60 5.25
N ASN A 83 -13.41 -1.94 4.13
CA ASN A 83 -14.11 -2.63 3.09
C ASN A 83 -14.43 -3.99 3.74
N THR A 84 -15.60 -4.10 4.36
CA THR A 84 -16.08 -5.25 5.13
C THR A 84 -16.19 -6.53 4.28
N VAL A 85 -15.85 -6.41 2.99
CA VAL A 85 -15.77 -7.49 2.03
C VAL A 85 -14.31 -7.71 1.65
N ASN A 86 -13.84 -8.93 1.94
CA ASN A 86 -12.59 -9.44 1.39
C ASN A 86 -12.59 -9.24 -0.14
N PRO A 87 -11.48 -8.81 -0.75
CA PRO A 87 -11.42 -8.62 -2.19
C PRO A 87 -11.76 -9.94 -2.90
N GLU A 88 -12.79 -9.92 -3.75
CA GLU A 88 -13.26 -11.12 -4.45
C GLU A 88 -12.12 -11.78 -5.23
N ALA A 89 -11.80 -13.03 -4.89
CA ALA A 89 -10.93 -13.84 -5.73
C ALA A 89 -11.76 -14.52 -6.82
N LYS A 90 -11.18 -14.65 -8.02
CA LYS A 90 -11.73 -15.55 -9.05
C LYS A 90 -11.66 -16.99 -8.54
N ALA A 91 -12.62 -17.84 -8.93
CA ALA A 91 -12.53 -19.27 -8.62
C ALA A 91 -11.26 -19.84 -9.26
N GLY A 92 -10.48 -20.62 -8.52
CA GLY A 92 -9.18 -21.10 -8.99
C GLY A 92 -8.41 -21.86 -7.91
N PRO A 93 -7.18 -22.30 -8.20
CA PRO A 93 -6.37 -23.05 -7.25
C PRO A 93 -6.20 -22.31 -5.92
N SER A 94 -6.47 -23.01 -4.81
CA SER A 94 -6.46 -22.41 -3.47
C SER A 94 -5.05 -22.00 -3.00
N LYS A 95 -3.99 -22.65 -3.50
CA LYS A 95 -2.60 -22.42 -3.05
C LYS A 95 -2.07 -21.00 -3.37
N PRO A 96 -2.15 -20.48 -4.61
CA PRO A 96 -1.75 -19.11 -4.92
C PRO A 96 -2.53 -18.07 -4.12
N ILE A 97 -3.84 -18.27 -3.98
CA ILE A 97 -4.71 -17.33 -3.29
C ILE A 97 -4.37 -17.25 -1.79
N LYS A 98 -4.15 -18.40 -1.17
CA LYS A 98 -3.64 -18.50 0.22
C LYS A 98 -2.35 -17.73 0.42
N LYS A 99 -1.41 -17.81 -0.53
CA LYS A 99 -0.13 -17.09 -0.46
C LYS A 99 -0.32 -15.57 -0.51
N VAL A 100 -1.19 -15.08 -1.39
CA VAL A 100 -1.46 -13.64 -1.54
C VAL A 100 -2.21 -13.10 -0.32
N TYR A 101 -3.26 -13.79 0.14
CA TYR A 101 -3.99 -13.37 1.34
C TYR A 101 -3.15 -13.42 2.62
N GLY A 102 -2.27 -14.43 2.75
CA GLY A 102 -1.29 -14.50 3.84
C GLY A 102 -0.30 -13.33 3.81
N ALA A 103 0.22 -12.95 2.63
CA ALA A 103 1.11 -11.80 2.48
C ALA A 103 0.41 -10.46 2.78
N LEU A 104 -0.90 -10.37 2.53
CA LEU A 104 -1.72 -9.18 2.81
C LEU A 104 -2.28 -9.14 4.24
N GLY A 105 -2.00 -10.15 5.08
CA GLY A 105 -2.51 -10.22 6.45
C GLY A 105 -4.01 -10.47 6.56
N ILE A 106 -4.66 -10.94 5.49
CA ILE A 106 -6.11 -11.20 5.45
C ILE A 106 -6.36 -12.61 5.97
N LYS A 107 -7.09 -12.73 7.10
CA LYS A 107 -7.57 -14.02 7.64
C LYS A 107 -8.74 -14.52 6.80
N ALA A 108 -8.47 -15.21 5.69
CA ALA A 108 -9.53 -15.90 4.98
C ALA A 108 -10.02 -17.10 5.80
N LEU A 109 -11.29 -17.12 6.19
CA LEU A 109 -11.94 -18.29 6.74
C LEU A 109 -12.21 -19.25 5.57
N TYR A 110 -11.53 -20.39 5.58
CA TYR A 110 -11.64 -21.40 4.54
C TYR A 110 -12.77 -22.36 4.91
N ALA A 111 -13.92 -22.25 4.27
CA ALA A 111 -14.97 -23.26 4.41
C ALA A 111 -14.52 -24.54 3.69
N SER A 112 -14.08 -25.54 4.46
CA SER A 112 -13.91 -26.89 3.97
C SER A 112 -15.28 -27.52 3.72
N LYS A 113 -15.37 -28.35 2.68
CA LYS A 113 -16.45 -29.32 2.43
C LYS A 113 -17.14 -29.78 3.72
N VAL A 114 -18.46 -29.76 3.70
CA VAL A 114 -19.43 -30.31 4.67
C VAL A 114 -20.14 -29.24 5.51
N ALA A 115 -21.46 -29.17 5.25
CA ALA A 115 -22.54 -28.60 6.04
C ALA A 115 -22.80 -27.08 5.96
N LYS A 116 -24.00 -26.80 5.45
CA LYS A 116 -24.92 -25.66 5.70
C LYS A 116 -24.30 -24.26 5.75
N LEU A 117 -24.69 -23.46 4.76
CA LEU A 117 -24.69 -22.00 4.78
C LEU A 117 -25.04 -21.48 6.18
N ASP A 118 -24.04 -20.90 6.83
CA ASP A 118 -24.24 -19.81 7.77
C ASP A 118 -23.29 -18.66 7.39
N THR A 119 -23.90 -17.51 7.18
CA THR A 119 -23.39 -16.30 6.56
C THR A 119 -22.63 -15.49 7.59
N ASN A 120 -21.29 -15.39 7.51
CA ASN A 120 -20.61 -14.19 8.04
C ASN A 120 -19.15 -13.88 7.68
N ASN A 121 -18.40 -14.69 6.92
CA ASN A 121 -17.18 -14.24 6.20
C ASN A 121 -16.41 -15.46 5.70
N GLY A 122 -16.49 -15.78 4.43
CA GLY A 122 -15.62 -16.82 3.87
C GLY A 122 -15.81 -16.91 2.38
N VAL A 123 -14.72 -16.74 1.62
CA VAL A 123 -14.73 -17.05 0.20
C VAL A 123 -14.70 -18.57 0.11
N ALA A 124 -15.81 -19.17 -0.33
CA ALA A 124 -15.90 -20.61 -0.53
C ALA A 124 -14.92 -21.02 -1.64
N TYR A 125 -13.88 -21.78 -1.29
CA TYR A 125 -12.96 -22.37 -2.27
C TYR A 125 -13.22 -23.87 -2.35
N GLU A 126 -13.70 -24.33 -3.49
CA GLU A 126 -13.76 -25.76 -3.77
C GLU A 126 -12.39 -26.26 -4.26
N GLU A 127 -11.84 -27.26 -3.58
CA GLU A 127 -10.72 -28.04 -4.11
C GLU A 127 -11.25 -28.96 -5.22
N PHE A 128 -11.08 -28.52 -6.47
CA PHE A 128 -11.46 -29.30 -7.65
C PHE A 128 -10.52 -30.50 -7.83
N ASN A 129 -10.87 -31.63 -7.23
CA ASN A 129 -10.28 -32.93 -7.60
C ASN A 129 -10.84 -33.33 -8.97
N THR A 130 -10.07 -33.11 -10.04
CA THR A 130 -10.46 -33.52 -11.39
C THR A 130 -10.50 -35.04 -11.50
N VAL A 131 -11.70 -35.60 -11.70
CA VAL A 131 -11.87 -37.00 -12.08
C VAL A 131 -11.57 -37.14 -13.57
N LYS A 132 -10.63 -38.02 -13.93
CA LYS A 132 -10.17 -38.20 -15.32
C LYS A 132 -11.34 -38.63 -16.22
N GLY A 133 -11.60 -37.85 -17.28
CA GLY A 133 -12.67 -38.13 -18.26
C GLY A 133 -14.03 -37.51 -17.96
N ILE A 134 -14.13 -36.62 -16.96
CA ILE A 134 -15.35 -35.88 -16.62
C ILE A 134 -15.09 -34.38 -16.75
N MET A 135 -16.08 -33.63 -17.26
CA MET A 135 -16.03 -32.18 -17.41
C MET A 135 -15.97 -31.49 -16.04
N PRO A 136 -14.89 -30.75 -15.72
CA PRO A 136 -14.85 -29.97 -14.50
C PRO A 136 -15.82 -28.78 -14.55
N ASP A 137 -16.28 -28.33 -13.39
CA ASP A 137 -16.93 -27.03 -13.27
C ASP A 137 -15.84 -25.93 -13.29
N ILE A 138 -15.88 -25.09 -14.32
CA ILE A 138 -14.94 -23.99 -14.52
C ILE A 138 -15.63 -22.63 -14.51
N LYS A 139 -16.92 -22.58 -14.10
CA LYS A 139 -17.67 -21.35 -13.95
C LYS A 139 -17.06 -20.50 -12.83
N GLY A 140 -16.97 -19.19 -13.06
CA GLY A 140 -16.34 -18.23 -12.14
C GLY A 140 -14.81 -18.20 -12.17
N MET A 141 -14.17 -19.09 -12.94
CA MET A 141 -12.72 -19.14 -13.04
C MET A 141 -12.14 -18.04 -13.93
N GLY A 142 -10.88 -17.67 -13.66
CA GLY A 142 -10.12 -16.87 -14.61
C GLY A 142 -9.78 -17.66 -15.87
N LEU A 143 -9.65 -16.97 -17.00
CA LEU A 143 -9.31 -17.61 -18.28
C LEU A 143 -8.10 -18.55 -18.20
N LYS A 144 -7.04 -18.13 -17.51
CA LYS A 144 -5.81 -18.93 -17.36
C LYS A 144 -6.07 -20.26 -16.66
N ASP A 145 -6.83 -20.23 -15.55
CA ASP A 145 -7.13 -21.42 -14.76
C ASP A 145 -8.10 -22.35 -15.51
N ALA A 146 -9.10 -21.76 -16.18
CA ALA A 146 -10.05 -22.51 -17.01
C ALA A 146 -9.37 -23.22 -18.19
N LEU A 147 -8.44 -22.54 -18.88
CA LEU A 147 -7.65 -23.13 -19.96
C LEU A 147 -6.71 -24.22 -19.44
N PHE A 148 -6.12 -24.04 -18.27
CA PHE A 148 -5.26 -25.05 -17.65
C PHE A 148 -6.03 -26.34 -17.37
N LEU A 149 -7.22 -26.24 -16.77
CA LEU A 149 -8.06 -27.41 -16.47
C LEU A 149 -8.60 -28.08 -17.74
N ALA A 150 -9.09 -27.28 -18.70
CA ALA A 150 -9.59 -27.80 -19.96
C ALA A 150 -8.49 -28.47 -20.80
N GLY A 151 -7.28 -27.89 -20.80
CA GLY A 151 -6.10 -28.45 -21.48
C GLY A 151 -5.64 -29.77 -20.86
N ASN A 152 -5.57 -29.84 -19.53
CA ASN A 152 -5.24 -31.08 -18.81
C ASN A 152 -6.31 -32.17 -19.01
N ALA A 153 -7.57 -31.77 -19.20
CA ALA A 153 -8.66 -32.66 -19.54
C ALA A 153 -8.65 -33.11 -21.02
N GLY A 154 -7.76 -32.56 -21.86
CA GLY A 154 -7.59 -32.90 -23.26
C GLY A 154 -8.59 -32.23 -24.21
N LEU A 155 -9.21 -31.13 -23.79
CA LEU A 155 -10.20 -30.38 -24.56
C LEU A 155 -9.55 -29.30 -25.45
N LYS A 156 -10.14 -29.02 -26.60
CA LYS A 156 -9.77 -27.90 -27.47
C LYS A 156 -10.68 -26.71 -27.20
N THR A 157 -10.17 -25.70 -26.52
CA THR A 157 -10.95 -24.55 -26.06
C THR A 157 -11.04 -23.43 -27.10
N LYS A 158 -12.25 -22.92 -27.35
CA LYS A 158 -12.52 -21.65 -28.04
C LYS A 158 -13.07 -20.65 -27.03
N VAL A 159 -12.52 -19.45 -27.03
CA VAL A 159 -12.77 -18.43 -26.01
C VAL A 159 -13.47 -17.23 -26.65
N LYS A 160 -14.55 -16.74 -26.03
CA LYS A 160 -15.25 -15.52 -26.41
C LYS A 160 -15.32 -14.57 -25.22
N GLY A 161 -14.85 -13.34 -25.39
CA GLY A 161 -14.83 -12.32 -24.33
C GLY A 161 -13.57 -12.35 -23.46
N SER A 162 -13.61 -11.61 -22.35
CA SER A 162 -12.53 -11.49 -21.38
C SER A 162 -13.14 -11.39 -19.97
N GLY A 163 -12.38 -11.75 -18.92
CA GLY A 163 -12.88 -11.64 -17.54
C GLY A 163 -12.93 -12.96 -16.78
N LYS A 164 -14.08 -13.30 -16.20
CA LYS A 164 -14.39 -14.57 -15.51
C LYS A 164 -15.24 -15.44 -16.46
N VAL A 165 -15.09 -16.76 -16.39
CA VAL A 165 -15.93 -17.69 -17.17
C VAL A 165 -17.36 -17.63 -16.64
N VAL A 166 -18.31 -17.21 -17.47
CA VAL A 166 -19.73 -17.16 -17.13
C VAL A 166 -20.44 -18.43 -17.57
N ALA A 167 -20.04 -18.97 -18.73
CA ALA A 167 -20.65 -20.16 -19.30
C ALA A 167 -19.62 -21.06 -20.01
N GLN A 168 -19.93 -22.36 -20.01
CA GLN A 168 -19.20 -23.43 -20.68
C GLN A 168 -20.17 -24.24 -21.54
N SER A 169 -19.76 -24.66 -22.74
CA SER A 169 -20.64 -25.39 -23.67
C SER A 169 -20.94 -26.83 -23.27
N ILE A 170 -20.08 -27.45 -22.44
CA ILE A 170 -20.27 -28.80 -21.92
C ILE A 170 -20.60 -28.67 -20.44
N VAL A 171 -21.72 -29.24 -19.99
CA VAL A 171 -22.13 -29.15 -18.58
C VAL A 171 -21.12 -29.85 -17.66
N PRO A 172 -20.88 -29.31 -16.44
CA PRO A 172 -20.05 -30.00 -15.45
C PRO A 172 -20.57 -31.41 -15.18
N GLY A 173 -19.67 -32.38 -14.97
CA GLY A 173 -20.04 -33.78 -14.75
C GLY A 173 -20.29 -34.62 -16.01
N ALA A 174 -20.34 -34.00 -17.21
CA ALA A 174 -20.47 -34.75 -18.46
C ALA A 174 -19.20 -35.55 -18.78
N LYS A 175 -19.34 -36.69 -19.48
CA LYS A 175 -18.19 -37.45 -19.98
C LYS A 175 -17.51 -36.70 -21.11
N ILE A 176 -16.18 -36.58 -21.03
CA ILE A 176 -15.37 -35.88 -22.02
C ILE A 176 -14.28 -36.78 -22.61
N GLY A 177 -14.05 -36.64 -23.92
CA GLY A 177 -13.01 -37.31 -24.68
C GLY A 177 -11.95 -36.33 -25.19
N LYS A 178 -10.76 -36.85 -25.52
CA LYS A 178 -9.66 -36.06 -26.07
C LYS A 178 -10.06 -35.41 -27.39
N GLY A 179 -9.75 -34.13 -27.54
CA GLY A 179 -9.97 -33.36 -28.78
C GLY A 179 -11.36 -32.76 -28.93
N LEU A 180 -12.28 -32.96 -27.98
CA LEU A 180 -13.60 -32.31 -27.98
C LEU A 180 -13.46 -30.79 -27.92
N ALA A 181 -14.28 -30.09 -28.69
CA ALA A 181 -14.33 -28.64 -28.69
C ALA A 181 -15.14 -28.13 -27.48
N LEU A 182 -14.54 -27.23 -26.69
CA LEU A 182 -15.17 -26.55 -25.56
C LEU A 182 -15.25 -25.05 -25.85
N ILE A 183 -16.44 -24.46 -25.82
CA ILE A 183 -16.62 -23.02 -25.97
C ILE A 183 -16.80 -22.40 -24.58
N LEU A 184 -16.02 -21.37 -24.29
CA LEU A 184 -16.08 -20.58 -23.06
C LEU A 184 -16.53 -19.16 -23.37
N GLU A 185 -17.51 -18.68 -22.61
CA GLU A 185 -17.96 -17.30 -22.64
C GLU A 185 -17.51 -16.59 -21.36
N LEU A 186 -16.87 -15.43 -21.53
CA LEU A 186 -16.29 -14.65 -20.45
C LEU A 186 -16.87 -13.24 -20.43
N GLN A 187 -17.05 -12.74 -19.21
CA GLN A 187 -17.48 -11.38 -18.89
C GLN A 187 -16.73 -10.84 -17.68
#